data_AF-A0A0S2F4N9-F1
#
_entry.id   AF-A0A0S2F4N9-F1
#
_cell.length_a   1.000
_cell.length_b   1.000
_cell.length_c   1.000
_cell.angle_alpha   90.00
_cell.angle_beta   90.00
_cell.angle_gamma   90.00
#
_symmetry.space_group_name_H-M   'P 1'
#
loop_
_entity.id
_entity.type
_entity.pdbx_description
1 polymer ?
#
loop_
_entity_poly.entity_id
_entity_poly.type
_entity_poly.pdbx_seq_one_letter_code
_entity_poly.pdbx_strand_id
1 'polypeptide(L)' 'MNKTRRRFLPNLHERRFWVASENRWVKLRVSAHALRTIDKNGIDSVLAELRARGEKI' A
#
# COMPACT_ATOMS: atom_id res chain seq x y z
N MET A 1 37.32 -8.03 -1.27
CA MET A 1 36.72 -7.48 -2.51
C MET A 1 35.54 -8.34 -2.90
N ASN A 2 34.34 -8.04 -2.41
CA ASN A 2 33.07 -8.62 -2.85
C ASN A 2 31.97 -7.63 -2.44
N LYS A 3 31.61 -6.69 -3.32
CA LYS A 3 30.58 -5.68 -3.05
C LYS A 3 29.25 -6.21 -3.58
N THR A 4 28.61 -7.08 -2.82
CA THR A 4 27.31 -7.63 -3.20
C THR A 4 26.27 -6.51 -3.16
N ARG A 5 25.59 -6.26 -4.29
CA ARG A 5 24.54 -5.23 -4.37
C ARG A 5 23.37 -5.62 -3.46
N ARG A 6 23.10 -4.81 -2.44
CA ARG A 6 21.91 -4.93 -1.59
C ARG A 6 20.82 -3.97 -2.06
N ARG A 7 19.55 -4.41 -2.00
CA ARG A 7 18.39 -3.53 -2.14
C ARG A 7 17.93 -3.09 -0.76
N PHE A 8 17.76 -1.78 -0.59
CA PHE A 8 17.18 -1.21 0.62
C PHE A 8 15.70 -0.97 0.34
N LEU A 9 14.87 -1.90 0.76
CA LEU A 9 13.43 -1.76 0.61
C LEU A 9 12.89 -0.93 1.78
N PRO A 10 11.94 0.00 1.56
CA PRO A 10 11.17 0.55 2.67
C PRO A 10 10.44 -0.60 3.36
N ASN A 11 10.14 -0.44 4.65
CA ASN A 11 9.55 -1.48 5.52
C ASN A 11 8.18 -1.97 4.99
N LEU A 12 8.21 -2.84 3.97
CA LEU A 12 7.11 -3.27 3.12
C LEU A 12 6.45 -4.51 3.74
N HIS A 13 5.16 -4.42 3.99
CA HIS A 13 4.34 -5.48 4.56
C HIS A 13 3.13 -5.74 3.70
N GLU A 14 2.72 -7.01 3.62
CA GLU A 14 1.47 -7.40 2.99
C GLU A 14 0.35 -7.34 4.02
N ARG A 15 -0.66 -6.48 3.77
CA ARG A 15 -1.81 -6.35 4.67
C ARG A 15 -3.11 -6.28 3.88
N ARG A 16 -4.19 -6.72 4.53
CA ARG A 16 -5.54 -6.68 3.95
C ARG A 16 -6.32 -5.52 4.56
N PHE A 17 -7.04 -4.80 3.71
CA PHE A 17 -7.92 -3.71 4.10
C PHE A 17 -9.35 -4.06 3.69
N TRP A 18 -10.29 -3.77 4.57
CA TRP A 18 -11.70 -3.86 4.24
C TRP A 18 -12.12 -2.59 3.51
N VAL A 19 -12.73 -2.74 2.34
CA VAL A 19 -13.25 -1.63 1.55
C VAL A 19 -14.77 -1.67 1.64
N ALA A 20 -15.32 -0.71 2.38
CA ALA A 20 -16.77 -0.64 2.58
C ALA A 20 -17.52 -0.35 1.26
N SER A 21 -16.94 0.49 0.38
CA SER A 21 -17.57 0.86 -0.90
C SER A 21 -17.78 -0.33 -1.85
N GLU A 22 -16.91 -1.34 -1.80
CA GLU A 22 -16.96 -2.51 -2.68
C GLU A 22 -17.29 -3.80 -1.92
N ASN A 23 -17.55 -3.69 -0.62
CA ASN A 23 -17.80 -4.80 0.30
C ASN A 23 -16.81 -5.98 0.13
N ARG A 24 -15.51 -5.64 -0.06
CA ARG A 24 -14.46 -6.63 -0.33
C ARG A 24 -13.18 -6.35 0.46
N TRP A 25 -12.38 -7.41 0.63
CA TRP A 25 -11.02 -7.31 1.13
C TRP A 25 -10.05 -7.04 -0.01
N VAL A 26 -9.23 -6.00 0.13
CA VAL A 26 -8.14 -5.68 -0.81
C VAL A 26 -6.80 -5.97 -0.13
N LYS A 27 -5.94 -6.72 -0.81
CA LYS A 27 -4.57 -7.00 -0.34
C LYS A 27 -3.62 -5.97 -0.94
N LEU A 28 -2.90 -5.24 -0.10
CA LEU A 28 -1.93 -4.24 -0.53
C LEU A 28 -0.56 -4.49 0.11
N ARG A 29 0.50 -4.27 -0.67
CA ARG A 29 1.87 -4.12 -0.16
C ARG A 29 2.06 -2.68 0.28
N VAL A 30 2.10 -2.46 1.58
CA VAL A 30 2.14 -1.12 2.19
C VAL A 30 3.37 -0.97 3.06
N SER A 31 3.92 0.24 3.10
CA SER A 31 4.94 0.61 4.07
C SER A 31 4.30 1.13 5.36
N ALA A 32 5.06 1.17 6.46
CA ALA A 32 4.60 1.76 7.72
C ALA A 32 4.17 3.24 7.57
N HIS A 33 4.77 3.99 6.65
CA HIS A 33 4.34 5.36 6.35
C HIS A 33 3.00 5.37 5.62
N ALA A 34 2.82 4.51 4.62
CA ALA A 34 1.56 4.40 3.89
C ALA A 34 0.39 4.01 4.82
N LEU A 35 0.65 3.19 5.84
CA LEU A 35 -0.35 2.89 6.88
C LEU A 35 -0.86 4.15 7.59
N ARG A 36 0.03 5.07 7.95
CA ARG A 36 -0.35 6.34 8.57
C ARG A 36 -1.14 7.23 7.61
N THR A 37 -0.82 7.19 6.32
CA THR A 37 -1.58 7.92 5.29
C THR A 37 -3.00 7.35 5.12
N ILE A 38 -3.14 6.02 5.10
CA ILE A 38 -4.46 5.35 5.01
C ILE A 38 -5.30 5.66 6.25
N ASP A 39 -4.71 5.63 7.44
CA ASP A 39 -5.39 5.96 8.69
C ASP A 39 -5.90 7.42 8.70
N LYS A 40 -5.06 8.36 8.24
CA LYS A 40 -5.40 9.79 8.19
C LYS A 40 -6.44 10.15 7.12
N ASN A 41 -6.29 9.62 5.91
CA ASN A 41 -7.09 10.05 4.75
C ASN A 41 -8.27 9.11 4.44
N GLY A 42 -8.30 7.92 5.05
CA GLY A 42 -9.24 6.85 4.74
C GLY A 42 -8.81 5.98 3.56
N ILE A 43 -9.27 4.73 3.54
CA ILE A 43 -8.90 3.74 2.51
C ILE A 43 -9.49 4.10 1.13
N ASP A 44 -10.72 4.61 1.08
CA ASP A 44 -11.40 4.92 -0.18
C ASP A 44 -10.71 6.04 -0.97
N SER A 45 -10.23 7.08 -0.28
CA SER A 45 -9.47 8.18 -0.90
C SER A 45 -8.15 7.68 -1.49
N VAL A 46 -7.40 6.89 -0.71
CA VAL A 46 -6.13 6.31 -1.16
C VAL A 46 -6.34 5.35 -2.34
N LEU A 47 -7.41 4.56 -2.33
CA LEU A 47 -7.77 3.69 -3.45
C LEU A 47 -8.15 4.47 -4.71
N ALA A 48 -8.87 5.58 -4.58
CA ALA A 48 -9.16 6.46 -5.71
C ALA A 48 -7.88 7.05 -6.31
N GLU A 49 -6.93 7.50 -5.49
CA GLU A 49 -5.62 7.98 -5.94
C GLU A 49 -4.77 6.86 -6.59
N LEU A 50 -4.85 5.64 -6.07
CA LEU A 50 -4.17 4.47 -6.67
C LEU A 50 -4.76 4.10 -8.02
N ARG A 51 -6.09 4.15 -8.17
CA ARG A 51 -6.78 3.95 -9.45
C ARG A 51 -6.43 5.03 -10.46
N ALA A 52 -6.38 6.30 -10.03
CA ALA A 52 -5.98 7.42 -10.88
C ALA A 52 -4.54 7.28 -11.39
N ARG A 53 -3.65 6.68 -10.57
CA ARG A 53 -2.28 6.32 -10.97
C ARG A 53 -2.19 5.07 -11.86
N GLY A 54 -3.29 4.35 -12.08
CA GLY A 54 -3.32 3.15 -12.90
C GLY A 54 -2.72 1.91 -12.25
N GLU A 55 -2.55 1.90 -10.92
CA GLU A 55 -2.13 0.69 -10.22
C GLU A 55 -3.25 -0.35 -10.20
N LYS A 56 -2.91 -1.63 -10.44
CA LYS A 56 -3.88 -2.73 -10.39
C LYS A 56 -4.15 -3.12 -8.94
N ILE A 57 -5.43 -3.06 -8.54
CA ILE A 57 -5.95 -3.28 -7.18
C ILE A 57 -6.92 -4.46 -7.13
#